data_AF-A0A947JF91-F1
#
_entry.id   AF-A0A947JF91-F1
#
_cell.length_a   1.000
_cell.length_b   1.000
_cell.length_c   1.000
_cell.angle_alpha   90.00
_cell.angle_beta   90.00
_cell.angle_gamma   90.00
#
_symmetry.space_group_name_H-M   'P 1'
#
loop_
_entity.id
_entity.type
_entity.pdbx_description
1 polymer ?
#
loop_
_entity_poly.entity_id
_entity_poly.type
_entity_poly.pdbx_seq_one_letter_code
_entity_poly.pdbx_strand_id
1 'polypeptide(L)'
;NKYIGSSEFSFVDRNSYFIVLDNKITNISPEQFLWLESELIKALAYKHKFIFMHKSPISSYQQSWFRPELSSWSYKTMKLCQKYGVDIVFAGHEHMFRDNVFGGVRYLTSGGGGMLTQIPESDGGFLHYIVVRVYGDYVDYEVRKIFPPVWEFVTYYMWKEAFYYLKGVFFKDGFLF
;
A
#
# COMPACT_ATOMS: atom_id res chain seq x y z
N ASN A 1 -17.32 -23.00 -0.75
CA ASN A 1 -16.62 -22.45 0.44
C ASN A 1 -16.16 -23.48 1.48
N LYS A 2 -15.85 -24.74 1.13
CA LYS A 2 -15.34 -25.72 2.12
C LYS A 2 -13.84 -25.55 2.47
N TYR A 3 -13.09 -24.84 1.62
CA TYR A 3 -11.62 -24.69 1.74
C TYR A 3 -11.11 -23.25 1.61
N ILE A 4 -12.00 -22.29 1.35
CA ILE A 4 -11.64 -20.89 1.13
C ILE A 4 -12.46 -20.07 2.14
N GLY A 5 -11.75 -19.38 3.04
CA GLY A 5 -12.34 -18.49 4.03
C GLY A 5 -12.90 -17.21 3.42
N SER A 6 -13.47 -16.35 4.26
CA SER A 6 -13.94 -15.03 3.83
C SER A 6 -12.77 -14.20 3.28
N SER A 7 -13.03 -13.41 2.23
CA SER A 7 -12.08 -12.42 1.69
C SER A 7 -11.94 -11.19 2.58
N GLU A 8 -12.84 -11.04 3.55
CA GLU A 8 -12.85 -10.02 4.59
C GLU A 8 -12.88 -10.67 5.95
N PHE A 9 -11.90 -10.35 6.78
CA PHE A 9 -11.80 -10.89 8.14
C PHE A 9 -10.92 -10.01 9.00
N SER A 10 -11.01 -10.22 10.31
CA SER A 10 -10.14 -9.59 11.29
C SER A 10 -9.61 -10.62 12.27
N PHE A 11 -8.48 -10.31 12.88
CA PHE A 11 -7.91 -11.13 13.94
C PHE A 11 -7.07 -10.27 14.88
N VAL A 12 -6.77 -10.86 16.04
CA VAL A 12 -5.98 -10.24 17.10
C VAL A 12 -4.71 -11.05 17.26
N ASP A 13 -3.59 -10.34 17.35
CA ASP A 13 -2.36 -10.89 17.90
C ASP A 13 -1.78 -9.91 18.92
N ARG A 14 -1.61 -10.38 20.15
CA ARG A 14 -1.15 -9.56 21.29
C ARG A 14 -1.99 -8.28 21.43
N ASN A 15 -1.36 -7.11 21.42
CA ASN A 15 -2.00 -5.80 21.57
C ASN A 15 -2.27 -5.12 20.21
N SER A 16 -2.47 -5.92 19.17
CA SER A 16 -2.64 -5.47 17.80
C SER A 16 -3.88 -6.08 17.16
N TYR A 17 -4.65 -5.23 16.48
CA TYR A 17 -5.84 -5.61 15.71
C TYR A 17 -5.56 -5.52 14.22
N PHE A 18 -5.83 -6.61 13.50
CA PHE A 18 -5.56 -6.73 12.07
C PHE A 18 -6.89 -6.85 11.33
N ILE A 19 -7.07 -6.02 10.30
CA ILE A 19 -8.27 -6.00 9.45
C ILE A 19 -7.81 -6.28 8.02
N VAL A 20 -8.41 -7.27 7.37
CA VAL A 20 -8.16 -7.61 5.97
C VAL A 20 -9.43 -7.33 5.18
N LEU A 21 -9.31 -6.51 4.13
CA LEU A 21 -10.41 -6.03 3.30
C LEU A 21 -10.15 -6.35 1.82
N ASP A 22 -11.15 -6.91 1.13
CA ASP A 22 -11.06 -7.14 -0.32
C ASP A 22 -11.53 -5.91 -1.11
N ASN A 23 -10.60 -5.27 -1.82
CA ASN A 23 -10.90 -4.26 -2.82
C ASN A 23 -10.22 -4.55 -4.16
N LYS A 24 -9.94 -5.82 -4.49
CA LYS A 24 -9.13 -6.16 -5.68
C LYS A 24 -9.85 -5.82 -6.99
N ILE A 25 -11.16 -6.10 -7.07
CA ILE A 25 -11.97 -5.89 -8.28
C ILE A 25 -12.59 -4.49 -8.23
N THR A 26 -13.41 -4.23 -7.22
CA THR A 26 -14.17 -2.99 -7.08
C THR A 26 -13.57 -2.12 -5.97
N ASN A 27 -14.03 -0.87 -5.89
CA ASN A 27 -13.79 -0.06 -4.71
C ASN A 27 -14.64 -0.57 -3.54
N ILE A 28 -14.45 0.02 -2.37
CA ILE A 28 -15.14 -0.40 -1.13
C ILE A 28 -16.63 -0.05 -1.22
N SER A 29 -17.50 -1.05 -1.06
CA SER A 29 -18.95 -0.88 -1.08
C SER A 29 -19.46 -0.21 0.21
N PRO A 30 -20.70 0.32 0.22
CA PRO A 30 -21.33 0.83 1.44
C PRO A 30 -21.35 -0.19 2.59
N GLU A 31 -21.65 -1.45 2.30
CA GLU A 31 -21.70 -2.55 3.28
C GLU A 31 -20.30 -2.84 3.83
N GLN A 32 -19.29 -2.88 2.96
CA GLN A 32 -17.89 -3.04 3.38
C GLN A 32 -17.43 -1.87 4.25
N PHE A 33 -17.90 -0.64 3.98
CA PHE A 33 -17.61 0.51 4.85
C PHE A 33 -18.25 0.38 6.23
N LEU A 34 -19.50 -0.09 6.31
CA LEU A 34 -20.17 -0.34 7.59
C LEU A 34 -19.46 -1.45 8.38
N TRP A 35 -19.07 -2.52 7.69
CA TRP A 35 -18.28 -3.60 8.28
C TRP A 35 -16.93 -3.08 8.79
N LEU A 36 -16.18 -2.36 7.97
CA LEU A 36 -14.88 -1.76 8.34
C LEU A 36 -15.02 -0.84 9.56
N GLU A 37 -16.02 0.04 9.59
CA GLU A 37 -16.25 0.91 10.75
C GLU A 37 -16.59 0.10 12.01
N SER A 38 -17.35 -0.99 11.89
CA SER A 38 -17.64 -1.88 13.03
C SER A 38 -16.40 -2.59 13.56
N GLU A 39 -15.48 -3.00 12.67
CA GLU A 39 -14.20 -3.60 13.06
C GLU A 39 -13.27 -2.58 13.71
N LEU A 40 -13.25 -1.34 13.20
CA LEU A 40 -12.48 -0.25 13.79
C LEU A 40 -12.98 0.14 15.19
N ILE A 41 -14.29 0.08 15.44
CA ILE A 41 -14.85 0.27 16.78
C ILE A 41 -14.35 -0.81 17.74
N LYS A 42 -14.34 -2.09 17.33
CA LYS A 42 -13.78 -3.19 18.13
C LYS A 42 -12.28 -2.99 18.37
N ALA A 43 -11.56 -2.50 17.36
CA ALA A 43 -10.14 -2.26 17.40
C ALA A 43 -9.71 -1.17 18.40
N LEU A 44 -10.64 -0.33 18.89
CA LEU A 44 -10.37 0.67 19.93
C LEU A 44 -9.85 0.08 21.24
N ALA A 45 -10.12 -1.21 21.51
CA ALA A 45 -9.59 -1.93 22.67
C ALA A 45 -8.10 -2.28 22.57
N TYR A 46 -7.48 -2.09 21.40
CA TYR A 46 -6.09 -2.49 21.12
C TYR A 46 -5.23 -1.27 20.83
N LYS A 47 -3.95 -1.35 21.22
CA LYS A 47 -3.00 -0.26 20.96
C LYS A 47 -2.82 -0.05 19.46
N HIS A 48 -2.43 -1.12 18.75
CA HIS A 48 -2.04 -1.05 17.35
C HIS A 48 -3.15 -1.56 16.44
N LYS A 49 -3.35 -0.90 15.30
CA LYS A 49 -4.41 -1.19 14.34
C LYS A 49 -3.82 -1.18 12.94
N PHE A 50 -3.97 -2.30 12.24
CA PHE A 50 -3.44 -2.50 10.90
C PHE A 50 -4.57 -2.87 9.94
N ILE A 51 -4.54 -2.29 8.75
CA ILE A 51 -5.46 -2.65 7.67
C ILE A 51 -4.65 -3.17 6.49
N PHE A 52 -5.13 -4.25 5.87
CA PHE A 52 -4.57 -4.81 4.64
C PHE A 52 -5.63 -4.75 3.55
N MET A 53 -5.24 -4.20 2.40
CA MET A 53 -6.09 -4.14 1.20
C MET A 53 -5.26 -4.26 -0.07
N HIS A 54 -5.88 -4.49 -1.22
CA HIS A 54 -5.15 -4.61 -2.49
C HIS A 54 -4.78 -3.24 -3.04
N LYS A 55 -5.77 -2.35 -3.25
CA LYS A 55 -5.56 -1.01 -3.80
C LYS A 55 -5.41 0.02 -2.69
N SER A 56 -4.38 0.86 -2.78
CA SER A 56 -4.14 1.94 -1.81
C SER A 56 -5.19 3.05 -1.97
N PRO A 57 -5.77 3.58 -0.87
CA PRO A 57 -6.60 4.77 -0.95
C PRO A 57 -5.77 6.03 -1.26
N ILE A 58 -4.44 5.96 -1.19
CA ILE A 58 -3.53 7.09 -1.44
C ILE A 58 -2.48 6.71 -2.48
N SER A 59 -2.91 6.62 -3.74
CA SER A 59 -2.06 6.24 -4.87
C SER A 59 -2.01 7.32 -5.95
N SER A 60 -0.84 7.95 -6.10
CA SER A 60 -0.59 8.92 -7.18
C SER A 60 -0.60 8.30 -8.58
N TYR A 61 -0.48 6.98 -8.69
CA TYR A 61 -0.34 6.26 -9.96
C TYR A 61 -1.62 5.62 -10.47
N GLN A 62 -2.66 5.49 -9.63
CA GLN A 62 -3.94 4.98 -10.12
C GLN A 62 -4.60 5.93 -11.13
N GLN A 63 -4.25 7.22 -11.14
CA GLN A 63 -4.64 8.21 -12.15
C GLN A 63 -3.58 9.31 -12.20
N SER A 64 -3.06 9.69 -13.38
CA SER A 64 -2.10 10.82 -13.52
C SER A 64 -2.66 12.18 -13.03
N TRP A 65 -3.95 12.21 -12.69
CA TRP A 65 -4.72 13.34 -12.16
C TRP A 65 -5.25 13.10 -10.72
N PHE A 66 -4.75 12.09 -10.00
CA PHE A 66 -5.36 11.60 -8.76
C PHE A 66 -5.36 12.65 -7.64
N ARG A 67 -6.55 13.19 -7.41
CA ARG A 67 -6.95 13.93 -6.22
C ARG A 67 -7.71 12.96 -5.30
N PRO A 68 -7.06 12.31 -4.31
CA PRO A 68 -7.72 11.31 -3.47
C PRO A 68 -8.99 11.83 -2.79
N GLU A 69 -9.04 13.13 -2.50
CA GLU A 69 -10.23 13.83 -1.98
C GLU A 69 -11.44 13.80 -2.92
N LEU A 70 -11.23 13.64 -4.23
CA LEU A 70 -12.30 13.53 -5.23
C LEU A 70 -12.81 12.10 -5.40
N SER A 71 -12.07 11.11 -4.92
CA SER A 71 -12.47 9.71 -4.94
C SER A 71 -13.18 9.35 -3.63
N SER A 72 -14.51 9.23 -3.69
CA SER A 72 -15.36 9.08 -2.49
C SER A 72 -14.94 7.92 -1.59
N TRP A 73 -14.54 6.78 -2.15
CA TRP A 73 -14.08 5.63 -1.37
C TRP A 73 -12.72 5.89 -0.72
N SER A 74 -11.78 6.52 -1.44
CA SER A 74 -10.44 6.82 -0.95
C SER A 74 -10.52 7.79 0.23
N TYR A 75 -11.18 8.94 0.03
CA TYR A 75 -11.32 9.95 1.08
C TYR A 75 -12.06 9.40 2.31
N LYS A 76 -13.17 8.67 2.11
CA LYS A 76 -13.91 8.04 3.21
C LYS A 76 -13.05 7.03 3.98
N THR A 77 -12.27 6.21 3.28
CA THR A 77 -11.33 5.25 3.91
C THR A 77 -10.31 5.98 4.75
N MET A 78 -9.65 6.99 4.18
CA MET A 78 -8.64 7.77 4.90
C MET A 78 -9.21 8.48 6.12
N LYS A 79 -10.44 9.01 6.03
CA LYS A 79 -11.12 9.64 7.16
C LYS A 79 -11.53 8.66 8.25
N LEU A 80 -11.98 7.45 7.90
CA LEU A 80 -12.23 6.40 8.89
C LEU A 80 -10.93 5.98 9.58
N CYS A 81 -9.86 5.75 8.81
CA CYS A 81 -8.56 5.38 9.37
C CYS A 81 -8.05 6.45 10.35
N GLN A 82 -8.15 7.73 9.96
CA GLN A 82 -7.82 8.86 10.83
C GLN A 82 -8.69 8.91 12.09
N LYS A 83 -10.02 8.78 11.94
CA LYS A 83 -11.00 8.86 13.04
C LYS A 83 -10.74 7.80 14.13
N TYR A 84 -10.35 6.59 13.72
CA TYR A 84 -10.16 5.46 14.63
C TYR A 84 -8.69 5.19 14.99
N GLY A 85 -7.77 6.06 14.57
CA GLY A 85 -6.35 5.98 14.94
C GLY A 85 -5.66 4.72 14.41
N VAL A 86 -5.81 4.43 13.11
CA VAL A 86 -5.08 3.35 12.43
C VAL A 86 -3.60 3.71 12.34
N ASP A 87 -2.71 2.77 12.64
CA ASP A 87 -1.26 3.00 12.56
C ASP A 87 -0.77 2.90 11.12
N ILE A 88 -1.04 1.77 10.47
CA ILE A 88 -0.57 1.49 9.11
C ILE A 88 -1.66 0.80 8.28
N VAL A 89 -1.88 1.31 7.08
CA VAL A 89 -2.61 0.64 6.00
C VAL A 89 -1.60 0.08 5.00
N PHE A 90 -1.62 -1.24 4.81
CA PHE A 90 -0.80 -1.93 3.83
C PHE A 90 -1.61 -2.15 2.54
N ALA A 91 -1.02 -1.76 1.43
CA ALA A 91 -1.57 -1.93 0.10
C ALA A 91 -0.56 -2.59 -0.85
N GLY A 92 -1.05 -3.12 -1.95
CA GLY A 92 -0.23 -3.60 -3.07
C GLY A 92 -0.68 -2.90 -4.35
N HIS A 93 -1.04 -3.70 -5.37
CA HIS A 93 -1.56 -3.27 -6.67
C HIS A 93 -0.57 -2.50 -7.55
N GLU A 94 -0.03 -1.39 -7.05
CA GLU A 94 1.03 -0.68 -7.76
C GLU A 94 2.36 -1.40 -7.58
N HIS A 95 3.01 -1.82 -8.65
CA HIS A 95 4.30 -2.54 -8.62
C HIS A 95 5.46 -1.61 -8.25
N MET A 96 5.42 -1.08 -7.03
CA MET A 96 6.39 -0.17 -6.45
C MET A 96 6.35 -0.23 -4.93
N PHE A 97 7.33 0.42 -4.30
CA PHE A 97 7.24 0.87 -2.91
C PHE A 97 6.76 2.33 -2.85
N ARG A 98 5.80 2.63 -1.98
CA ARG A 98 5.46 4.01 -1.63
C ARG A 98 5.11 4.12 -0.15
N ASP A 99 5.53 5.21 0.44
CA ASP A 99 5.25 5.57 1.83
C ASP A 99 4.57 6.94 1.86
N ASN A 100 3.30 6.95 2.27
CA ASN A 100 2.50 8.17 2.39
C ASN A 100 1.95 8.30 3.81
N VAL A 101 1.69 9.54 4.24
CA VAL A 101 1.05 9.83 5.52
C VAL A 101 -0.12 10.78 5.32
N PHE A 102 -1.27 10.43 5.89
CA PHE A 102 -2.45 11.29 5.91
C PHE A 102 -3.15 11.23 7.27
N GLY A 103 -3.36 12.40 7.89
CA GLY A 103 -4.09 12.48 9.16
C GLY A 103 -3.45 11.69 10.30
N GLY A 104 -2.13 11.51 10.29
CA GLY A 104 -1.39 10.71 11.28
C GLY A 104 -1.34 9.21 10.97
N VAL A 105 -2.05 8.74 9.94
CA VAL A 105 -2.05 7.33 9.49
C VAL A 105 -1.00 7.16 8.40
N ARG A 106 -0.21 6.10 8.48
CA ARG A 106 0.75 5.72 7.43
C ARG A 106 0.11 4.75 6.43
N TYR A 107 0.44 4.92 5.16
CA TYR A 107 -0.03 4.07 4.07
C TYR A 107 1.18 3.56 3.30
N LEU A 108 1.43 2.26 3.39
CA LEU A 108 2.55 1.60 2.73
C LEU A 108 2.03 0.81 1.54
N THR A 109 2.35 1.27 0.33
CA THR A 109 2.20 0.47 -0.89
C THR A 109 3.43 -0.40 -1.06
N SER A 110 3.23 -1.71 -1.14
CA SER A 110 4.28 -2.74 -1.23
C SER A 110 3.98 -3.74 -2.36
N GLY A 111 4.00 -3.28 -3.62
CA GLY A 111 3.76 -4.14 -4.79
C GLY A 111 5.02 -4.74 -5.43
N GLY A 112 6.18 -4.66 -4.77
CA GLY A 112 7.46 -5.19 -5.28
C GLY A 112 7.73 -6.67 -4.96
N GLY A 113 6.70 -7.47 -4.66
CA GLY A 113 6.85 -8.84 -4.14
C GLY A 113 7.16 -9.94 -5.17
N GLY A 114 7.40 -9.59 -6.44
CA GLY A 114 7.75 -10.58 -7.48
C GLY A 114 7.27 -10.28 -8.90
N MET A 115 6.49 -9.21 -9.10
CA MET A 115 6.18 -8.71 -10.44
C MET A 115 7.17 -7.62 -10.85
N LEU A 116 7.52 -7.57 -12.14
CA LEU A 116 8.40 -6.54 -12.69
C LEU A 116 7.85 -5.13 -12.39
N THR A 117 8.68 -4.30 -11.75
CA THR A 117 8.36 -2.91 -11.46
C THR A 117 8.67 -2.04 -12.68
N GLN A 118 7.72 -1.19 -13.09
CA GLN A 118 7.83 -0.45 -14.36
C GLN A 118 8.45 0.94 -14.22
N ILE A 119 8.53 1.49 -13.01
CA ILE A 119 9.05 2.82 -12.71
C ILE A 119 10.52 2.75 -12.26
N PRO A 120 11.30 3.84 -12.25
CA PRO A 120 12.70 3.76 -11.83
C PRO A 120 12.83 3.47 -10.34
N GLU A 121 14.01 2.99 -9.93
CA GLU A 121 14.29 2.67 -8.52
C GLU A 121 14.10 3.89 -7.61
N SER A 122 14.46 5.09 -8.09
CA SER A 122 14.27 6.37 -7.37
C SER A 122 12.82 6.63 -6.96
N ASP A 123 11.88 6.10 -7.74
CA ASP A 123 10.45 6.33 -7.55
C ASP A 123 9.76 5.16 -6.82
N GLY A 124 10.53 4.18 -6.34
CA GLY A 124 10.02 2.99 -5.67
C GLY A 124 10.00 1.72 -6.52
N GLY A 125 10.50 1.77 -7.76
CA GLY A 125 10.45 0.64 -8.70
C GLY A 125 11.56 -0.39 -8.49
N PHE A 126 11.47 -1.11 -7.36
CA PHE A 126 12.40 -2.17 -7.00
C PHE A 126 11.70 -3.33 -6.28
N LEU A 127 12.27 -4.53 -6.38
CA LEU A 127 11.79 -5.68 -5.63
C LEU A 127 12.11 -5.51 -4.14
N HIS A 128 11.15 -5.84 -3.28
CA HIS A 128 11.32 -5.70 -1.84
C HIS A 128 10.29 -6.51 -1.04
N TYR A 129 10.54 -6.57 0.26
CA TYR A 129 9.56 -6.91 1.27
C TYR A 129 9.68 -5.92 2.44
N ILE A 130 8.63 -5.84 3.25
CA ILE A 130 8.59 -4.96 4.44
C ILE A 130 8.64 -5.84 5.68
N VAL A 131 9.56 -5.50 6.60
CA VAL A 131 9.61 -6.09 7.94
C VAL A 131 8.99 -5.09 8.90
N VAL A 132 7.86 -5.46 9.50
CA VAL A 132 7.17 -4.62 10.50
C VAL A 132 7.52 -5.12 11.89
N ARG A 133 7.89 -4.20 12.78
CA ARG A 133 8.23 -4.47 14.17
C ARG A 133 7.29 -3.69 15.07
N VAL A 134 6.53 -4.42 15.88
CA VAL A 134 5.61 -3.84 16.84
C VAL A 134 6.24 -3.89 18.22
N TYR A 135 6.58 -2.72 18.75
CA TYR A 135 7.03 -2.54 20.12
C TYR A 135 5.86 -2.00 20.93
N GLY A 136 5.84 -2.27 22.25
CA GLY A 136 4.68 -2.01 23.12
C GLY A 136 3.83 -0.79 22.73
N ASP A 137 4.48 0.39 22.61
CA ASP A 137 3.81 1.65 22.28
C ASP A 137 4.04 2.21 20.88
N TYR A 138 4.90 1.62 20.05
CA TYR A 138 5.22 2.16 18.72
C TYR A 138 5.47 1.07 17.68
N VAL A 139 5.21 1.42 16.42
CA VAL A 139 5.42 0.54 15.27
C VAL A 139 6.58 1.10 14.44
N ASP A 140 7.50 0.23 14.07
CA ASP A 140 8.59 0.51 13.15
C ASP A 140 8.49 -0.42 11.93
N TYR A 141 9.07 -0.01 10.80
CA TYR A 141 9.18 -0.88 9.63
C TYR A 141 10.46 -0.62 8.85
N GLU A 142 10.94 -1.68 8.21
CA GLU A 142 12.15 -1.69 7.40
C GLU A 142 11.79 -2.21 5.99
N VAL A 143 12.13 -1.45 4.96
CA VAL A 143 12.00 -1.89 3.57
C VAL A 143 13.29 -2.57 3.15
N ARG A 144 13.19 -3.86 2.81
CA ARG A 144 14.35 -4.65 2.40
C ARG A 144 14.29 -4.92 0.91
N LYS A 145 15.18 -4.25 0.17
CA LYS A 145 15.34 -4.48 -1.27
C LYS A 145 15.89 -5.89 -1.50
N ILE A 146 15.36 -6.54 -2.53
CA ILE A 146 15.84 -7.83 -3.01
C ILE A 146 16.46 -7.60 -4.37
N PHE A 147 17.65 -8.15 -4.59
CA PHE A 147 18.24 -8.17 -5.92
C PHE A 147 17.51 -9.22 -6.78
N PRO A 148 16.99 -8.85 -7.96
CA PRO A 148 16.37 -9.84 -8.86
C PRO A 148 17.39 -10.88 -9.30
N PRO A 149 16.97 -12.06 -9.80
CA PRO A 149 17.88 -12.98 -10.47
C PRO A 149 18.73 -12.26 -11.52
N VAL A 150 20.02 -12.63 -11.64
CA VAL A 150 20.97 -11.93 -12.52
C VAL A 150 20.47 -11.79 -13.95
N TRP A 151 19.81 -12.82 -14.48
CA TRP A 151 19.24 -12.77 -15.83
C TRP A 151 18.15 -11.70 -15.95
N GLU A 152 17.28 -11.54 -14.95
CA GLU A 152 16.20 -10.55 -14.93
C GLU A 152 16.76 -9.14 -14.72
N PHE A 153 17.82 -9.02 -13.92
CA PHE A 153 18.55 -7.77 -13.78
C PHE A 153 19.09 -7.28 -15.13
N VAL A 154 19.82 -8.16 -15.85
CA VAL A 154 20.49 -7.80 -17.11
C VAL A 154 19.50 -7.61 -18.25
N THR A 155 18.43 -8.40 -18.32
CA THR A 155 17.45 -8.30 -19.42
C THR A 155 16.43 -7.19 -19.21
N TYR A 156 16.14 -6.80 -17.97
CA TYR A 156 15.08 -5.83 -17.67
C TYR A 156 15.56 -4.67 -16.80
N TYR A 157 15.94 -4.89 -15.54
CA TYR A 157 16.14 -3.78 -14.59
C TYR A 157 17.26 -2.84 -15.00
N MET A 158 18.39 -3.35 -15.51
CA MET A 158 19.50 -2.53 -15.98
C MET A 158 19.07 -1.61 -17.13
N TRP A 159 18.31 -2.14 -18.09
CA TRP A 159 17.81 -1.37 -19.23
C TRP A 159 16.71 -0.40 -18.85
N LYS A 160 15.84 -0.77 -17.89
CA LYS A 160 14.85 0.12 -17.29
C LYS A 160 15.52 1.36 -16.68
N GLU A 161 16.52 1.16 -15.82
CA GLU A 161 17.22 2.28 -15.17
C GLU A 161 17.98 3.13 -16.20
N ALA A 162 18.65 2.51 -17.18
CA ALA A 162 19.31 3.25 -18.26
C ALA A 162 18.32 4.10 -19.06
N PHE A 163 17.14 3.56 -19.39
CA PHE A 163 16.08 4.30 -20.08
C PHE A 163 15.63 5.53 -19.27
N TYR A 164 15.33 5.37 -17.98
CA TYR A 164 14.88 6.49 -17.15
C TYR A 164 15.98 7.54 -16.93
N TYR A 165 17.23 7.11 -16.79
CA TYR A 165 18.37 8.02 -16.71
C TYR A 165 18.50 8.85 -18.00
N LEU A 166 18.51 8.21 -19.17
CA LEU A 166 18.58 8.92 -20.45
C LEU A 166 17.36 9.83 -20.65
N LYS A 167 16.17 9.36 -20.29
CA LYS A 167 14.94 10.17 -20.34
C LYS A 167 15.09 11.44 -19.50
N GLY A 168 15.58 11.35 -18.27
CA GLY A 168 15.79 12.51 -17.40
C GLY A 168 16.87 13.47 -17.91
N VAL A 169 17.91 12.96 -18.56
CA VAL A 169 18.98 13.78 -19.17
C VAL A 169 18.48 14.55 -20.38
N PHE A 170 17.74 13.90 -21.28
CA PHE A 170 17.34 14.49 -22.56
C PHE A 170 16.01 15.24 -22.54
N PHE A 171 15.12 14.92 -21.59
CA PHE A 171 13.74 15.42 -21.58
C PHE A 171 13.34 16.10 -20.25
N LYS A 172 14.28 16.80 -19.59
CA LYS A 172 14.04 17.54 -18.32
C LYS A 172 12.65 18.18 -18.30
N ASP A 173 11.87 17.81 -17.27
CA ASP A 173 10.61 18.42 -16.80
C ASP A 173 9.67 18.98 -17.89
N GLY A 174 8.73 18.17 -18.40
CA GLY A 174 7.72 18.75 -19.29
C GLY A 174 6.64 17.87 -19.92
N PHE A 175 6.63 16.55 -19.75
CA PHE A 175 5.52 15.72 -20.27
C PHE A 175 5.06 14.70 -19.23
N LEU A 176 4.11 15.14 -18.41
CA LEU A 176 3.13 14.28 -17.76
C LEU A 176 2.07 13.94 -18.82
N PHE A 177 1.92 12.66 -19.16
CA PHE A 177 0.70 12.12 -19.75
C PHE A 177 -0.05 11.36 -18.65
#